data_AF-F9PQM9-F1
#
_entry.id   AF-F9PQM9-F1
#
_cell.length_a   1.000
_cell.length_b   1.000
_cell.length_c   1.000
_cell.angle_alpha   90.00
_cell.angle_beta   90.00
_cell.angle_gamma   90.00
#
_symmetry.space_group_name_H-M   'P 1'
#
loop_
_entity.id
_entity.type
_entity.pdbx_description
1 polymer ?
#
loop_
_entity_poly.entity_id
_entity_poly.type
_entity_poly.pdbx_seq_one_letter_code
_entity_poly.pdbx_strand_id
1 'polypeptide(L)'
;MKKLFGKFIIGLSKFLDKILGAVVNGLSYIVNLLSSISVFLVLIGIGFLTLGSFLLPLLLIFLLSSPFFWLIIFVFFIVPFLGKKFISFLRYINYSLCEYLNDYGNFLLGNNKGYSSFKEYKRKYERAQEEQYEREREERQRREQEEWERRFKAFNEYFSNQGGYYGGYQGYQGYGYQNAGTTYDPYSDFKNKFENACRVLEFNTYDIDFYQVKLQYRKLAKKYHPDLNRDRDTTEKFQEINSAFEFLTEENIKRYNQMKR
;
A
#
# COMPACT_ATOMS: atom_id res chain seq x y z
N MET A 1 -34.17 46.34 8.18
CA MET A 1 -32.92 46.00 8.88
C MET A 1 -32.48 44.54 8.68
N LYS A 2 -33.31 43.53 8.99
CA LYS A 2 -32.94 42.10 8.91
C LYS A 2 -32.37 41.66 7.54
N LYS A 3 -32.96 42.11 6.43
CA LYS A 3 -32.46 41.81 5.06
C LYS A 3 -31.12 42.48 4.72
N LEU A 4 -30.87 43.70 5.21
CA LEU A 4 -29.58 44.38 5.03
C LEU A 4 -28.48 43.65 5.81
N PHE A 5 -28.80 43.22 7.03
CA PHE A 5 -27.90 42.44 7.86
C PHE A 5 -27.59 41.06 7.25
N GLY A 6 -28.58 40.38 6.66
CA GLY A 6 -28.36 39.13 5.92
C GLY A 6 -27.40 39.27 4.74
N LYS A 7 -27.56 40.33 3.91
CA LYS A 7 -26.61 40.63 2.82
C LYS A 7 -25.20 40.91 3.33
N PHE A 8 -25.08 41.65 4.44
CA PHE A 8 -23.80 41.94 5.08
C PHE A 8 -23.10 40.66 5.55
N ILE A 9 -23.81 39.74 6.21
CA ILE A 9 -23.24 38.49 6.70
C ILE A 9 -22.79 37.58 5.56
N ILE A 10 -23.55 37.50 4.46
CA ILE A 10 -23.11 36.75 3.27
C ILE A 10 -21.84 37.36 2.67
N GLY A 11 -21.76 38.68 2.60
CA GLY A 11 -20.56 39.40 2.17
C GLY A 11 -19.36 39.10 3.08
N LEU A 12 -19.58 39.09 4.40
CA LEU A 12 -18.58 38.75 5.40
C LEU A 12 -18.10 37.30 5.27
N SER A 13 -19.01 36.35 5.05
CA SER A 13 -18.68 34.93 4.80
C SER A 13 -17.73 34.78 3.62
N LYS A 14 -18.05 35.39 2.47
CA LYS A 14 -17.18 35.35 1.27
C LYS A 14 -15.83 36.00 1.49
N PHE A 15 -15.79 37.10 2.25
CA PHE A 15 -14.54 37.79 2.59
C PHE A 15 -13.66 36.93 3.51
N LEU A 16 -14.26 36.35 4.55
CA LEU A 16 -13.58 35.44 5.47
C LEU A 16 -13.06 34.19 4.74
N ASP A 17 -13.86 33.60 3.86
CA ASP A 17 -13.42 32.43 3.08
C ASP A 17 -12.18 32.75 2.23
N LYS A 18 -12.15 33.93 1.61
CA LYS A 18 -10.99 34.37 0.82
C LYS A 18 -9.74 34.57 1.68
N ILE A 19 -9.87 35.23 2.84
CA ILE A 19 -8.73 35.51 3.73
C ILE A 19 -8.24 34.24 4.41
N LEU A 20 -9.14 33.50 5.07
CA LEU A 20 -8.79 32.26 5.77
C LEU A 20 -8.30 31.21 4.77
N GLY A 21 -8.92 31.11 3.60
CA GLY A 21 -8.44 30.27 2.51
C GLY A 21 -7.04 30.64 2.06
N ALA A 22 -6.73 31.93 1.87
CA ALA A 22 -5.38 32.38 1.53
C ALA A 22 -4.35 32.04 2.62
N VAL A 23 -4.69 32.23 3.90
CA VAL A 23 -3.84 31.89 5.03
C VAL A 23 -3.58 30.38 5.09
N VAL A 24 -4.64 29.57 4.97
CA VAL A 24 -4.55 28.10 4.96
C VAL A 24 -3.68 27.62 3.79
N ASN A 25 -3.84 28.21 2.61
CA ASN A 25 -3.05 27.85 1.44
C ASN A 25 -1.58 28.26 1.60
N GLY A 26 -1.30 29.45 2.13
CA GLY A 26 0.07 29.89 2.42
C GLY A 26 0.76 29.01 3.47
N LEU A 27 0.08 28.70 4.57
CA LEU A 27 0.58 27.78 5.59
C LEU A 27 0.81 26.37 5.02
N SER A 28 -0.11 25.90 4.19
CA SER A 28 0.01 24.61 3.48
C SER A 28 1.25 24.58 2.59
N TYR A 29 1.52 25.65 1.85
CA TYR A 29 2.72 25.76 1.04
C TYR A 29 3.99 25.67 1.88
N ILE A 30 4.07 26.42 2.99
CA ILE A 30 5.22 26.42 3.90
C ILE A 30 5.44 25.03 4.51
N VAL A 31 4.39 24.40 5.03
CA VAL A 31 4.46 23.07 5.65
C VAL A 31 4.90 22.00 4.64
N ASN A 32 4.40 22.08 3.40
CA ASN A 32 4.81 21.15 2.36
C ASN A 32 6.27 21.36 1.95
N LEU A 33 6.71 22.61 1.81
CA LEU A 33 8.12 22.93 1.53
C LEU A 33 9.04 22.38 2.62
N LEU A 34 8.70 22.61 3.90
CA LEU A 34 9.45 22.06 5.04
C LEU A 34 9.46 20.52 5.02
N SER A 35 8.32 19.90 4.72
CA SER A 35 8.20 18.43 4.59
C SER A 35 9.00 17.87 3.42
N SER A 36 9.23 18.63 2.35
CA SER A 36 10.09 18.21 1.25
C SER A 36 11.57 18.32 1.63
N ILE A 37 11.96 19.43 2.26
CA ILE A 37 13.34 19.64 2.74
C ILE A 37 13.72 18.57 3.77
N SER A 38 12.80 18.19 4.65
CA SER A 38 13.06 17.18 5.68
C SER A 38 13.49 15.83 5.10
N VAL A 39 12.97 15.43 3.94
CA VAL A 39 13.39 14.18 3.26
C VAL A 39 14.86 14.24 2.85
N PHE A 40 15.31 15.36 2.28
CA PHE A 40 16.72 15.56 1.94
C PHE A 40 17.61 15.58 3.18
N LEU A 41 17.16 16.20 4.28
CA LEU A 41 17.89 16.21 5.55
C LEU A 41 18.04 14.80 6.14
N VAL A 42 17.04 13.92 6.00
CA VAL A 42 17.16 12.51 6.41
C VAL A 42 18.25 11.81 5.61
N LEU A 43 18.28 11.98 4.28
CA LEU A 43 19.28 11.33 3.43
C LEU A 43 20.69 11.78 3.76
N ILE A 44 20.89 13.09 3.94
CA ILE A 44 22.17 13.65 4.39
C ILE A 44 22.53 13.13 5.78
N GLY A 45 21.56 13.12 6.70
CA GLY A 45 21.75 12.63 8.07
C GLY A 45 22.16 11.17 8.13
N ILE A 46 21.56 10.31 7.32
CA ILE A 46 21.95 8.89 7.22
C ILE A 46 23.38 8.77 6.71
N GLY A 47 23.75 9.48 5.64
CA GLY A 47 25.12 9.46 5.12
C GLY A 47 26.14 9.99 6.13
N PHE A 48 25.78 11.04 6.88
CA PHE A 48 26.65 11.61 7.91
C PHE A 48 26.80 10.68 9.12
N LEU A 49 25.73 9.96 9.51
CA LEU A 49 25.78 8.97 10.57
C LEU A 49 26.60 7.75 10.16
N THR A 50 26.44 7.23 8.95
CA THR A 50 27.18 6.04 8.51
C THR A 50 28.67 6.31 8.30
N LEU A 51 29.04 7.45 7.71
CA LEU A 51 30.44 7.82 7.48
C LEU A 51 31.10 8.42 8.74
N GLY A 52 30.37 9.27 9.47
CA GLY A 52 30.87 9.96 10.65
C GLY A 52 31.09 9.05 11.85
N SER A 53 30.30 7.99 12.00
CA SER A 53 30.45 7.03 13.11
C SER A 53 31.78 6.28 13.06
N PHE A 54 32.37 6.11 11.88
CA PHE A 54 33.64 5.43 11.71
C PHE A 54 34.84 6.39 11.79
N LEU A 55 34.70 7.61 11.25
CA LEU A 55 35.82 8.55 11.10
C LEU A 55 35.98 9.51 12.28
N LEU A 56 34.88 10.00 12.87
CA LEU A 56 34.91 11.12 13.83
C LEU A 56 33.80 11.01 14.90
N PRO A 57 33.81 9.97 15.76
CA PRO A 57 32.73 9.70 16.73
C PRO A 57 32.55 10.80 17.78
N LEU A 58 33.64 11.45 18.22
CA LEU A 58 33.57 12.55 19.22
C LEU A 58 32.87 13.80 18.69
N LEU A 59 33.04 14.12 17.40
CA LEU A 59 32.35 15.25 16.75
C LEU A 59 30.85 14.99 16.62
N LEU A 60 30.47 13.73 16.39
CA LEU A 60 29.07 13.31 16.30
C LEU A 60 28.34 13.48 17.63
N ILE A 61 28.99 13.08 18.74
CA ILE A 61 28.46 13.28 20.09
C ILE A 61 28.28 14.77 20.38
N PHE A 62 29.27 15.60 20.07
CA PHE A 62 29.20 17.05 20.27
C PHE A 62 28.05 17.70 19.47
N LEU A 63 27.84 17.28 18.22
CA LEU A 63 26.74 17.75 17.37
C LEU A 63 25.37 17.35 17.95
N LEU A 64 25.21 16.09 18.36
CA LEU A 64 23.95 15.55 18.92
C LEU A 64 23.62 16.15 20.30
N SER A 65 24.63 16.58 21.06
CA SER A 65 24.45 17.29 22.33
C SER A 65 24.09 18.76 22.14
N SER A 66 24.22 19.31 20.94
CA SER A 66 23.87 20.71 20.69
C SER A 66 22.35 20.91 20.72
N PRO A 67 21.84 21.90 21.48
CA PRO A 67 20.41 22.23 21.47
C PRO A 67 19.93 22.69 20.08
N PHE A 68 20.83 23.24 19.26
CA PHE A 68 20.52 23.66 17.90
C PHE A 68 20.17 22.48 16.98
N PHE A 69 20.83 21.33 17.17
CA PHE A 69 20.52 20.10 16.43
C PHE A 69 19.07 19.67 16.69
N TRP A 70 18.66 19.63 17.96
CA TRP A 70 17.30 19.28 18.34
C TRP A 70 16.26 20.30 17.86
N LEU A 71 16.63 21.58 17.80
CA LEU A 71 15.78 22.63 17.21
C LEU A 71 15.56 22.37 15.72
N ILE A 72 16.60 22.04 14.96
CA ILE A 72 16.48 21.66 13.54
C ILE A 72 15.56 20.44 13.41
N ILE A 73 15.78 19.39 14.19
CA ILE A 73 14.90 18.20 14.18
C ILE A 73 13.45 18.61 14.46
N PHE A 74 13.21 19.43 15.48
CA PHE A 74 11.88 19.89 15.82
C PHE A 74 11.23 20.68 14.67
N VAL A 75 11.95 21.63 14.07
CA VAL A 75 11.41 22.47 12.99
C VAL A 75 11.17 21.70 11.69
N PHE A 76 12.01 20.71 11.36
CA PHE A 76 11.89 19.99 10.09
C PHE A 76 11.09 18.69 10.18
N PHE A 77 10.93 18.10 11.36
CA PHE A 77 10.20 16.84 11.52
C PHE A 77 8.90 17.01 12.30
N ILE A 78 8.93 17.74 13.42
CA ILE A 78 7.77 17.88 14.30
C ILE A 78 6.80 18.93 13.75
N VAL A 79 7.30 20.09 13.32
CA VAL A 79 6.46 21.17 12.79
C VAL A 79 5.72 20.76 11.52
N PRO A 80 6.30 20.06 10.52
CA PRO A 80 5.54 19.67 9.33
C PRO A 80 4.48 18.61 9.62
N PHE A 81 4.77 17.70 10.55
CA PHE A 81 3.81 16.70 10.99
C PHE A 81 2.59 17.34 11.70
N LEU A 82 2.84 18.22 12.67
CA LEU A 82 1.79 18.95 13.38
C LEU A 82 1.08 19.95 12.45
N GLY A 83 1.84 20.59 11.58
CA GLY A 83 1.36 21.56 10.60
C GLY A 83 0.29 20.98 9.70
N LYS A 84 0.47 19.76 9.18
CA LYS A 84 -0.55 19.08 8.36
C LYS A 84 -1.88 18.90 9.11
N LYS A 85 -1.83 18.48 10.38
CA LYS A 85 -3.03 18.37 11.23
C LYS A 85 -3.68 19.73 11.49
N PHE A 86 -2.86 20.74 11.79
CA PHE A 86 -3.34 22.09 12.05
C PHE A 86 -3.97 22.73 10.81
N ILE A 87 -3.39 22.55 9.62
CA ILE A 87 -3.96 23.01 8.34
C ILE A 87 -5.32 22.35 8.08
N SER A 88 -5.44 21.05 8.33
CA SER A 88 -6.72 20.34 8.22
C SER A 88 -7.77 20.94 9.15
N PHE A 89 -7.39 21.22 10.41
CA PHE A 89 -8.25 21.89 11.37
C PHE A 89 -8.64 23.32 10.97
N LEU A 90 -7.72 24.13 10.47
CA LEU A 90 -8.03 25.47 9.96
C LEU A 90 -8.97 25.43 8.76
N ARG A 91 -8.80 24.44 7.87
CA ARG A 91 -9.69 24.24 6.72
C ARG A 91 -11.10 23.86 7.19
N TYR A 92 -11.20 23.03 8.23
CA TYR A 92 -12.47 22.71 8.88
C TYR A 92 -13.13 23.96 9.49
N ILE A 93 -12.38 24.78 10.23
CA ILE A 93 -12.90 26.04 10.79
C ILE A 93 -13.38 26.95 9.66
N ASN A 94 -12.55 27.15 8.62
CA ASN A 94 -12.93 28.02 7.51
C ASN A 94 -14.23 27.53 6.86
N TYR A 95 -14.32 26.25 6.51
CA TYR A 95 -15.52 25.68 5.90
C TYR A 95 -16.75 25.83 6.80
N SER A 96 -16.67 25.38 8.05
CA SER A 96 -17.80 25.39 8.98
C SER A 96 -18.26 26.80 9.32
N LEU A 97 -17.34 27.74 9.53
CA LEU A 97 -17.65 29.14 9.81
C LEU A 97 -18.28 29.83 8.61
N CYS A 98 -17.70 29.68 7.42
CA CYS A 98 -18.19 30.33 6.22
C CYS A 98 -19.56 29.80 5.81
N GLU A 99 -19.77 28.48 5.85
CA GLU A 99 -21.06 27.85 5.56
C GLU A 99 -22.13 28.27 6.58
N TYR A 100 -21.79 28.28 7.87
CA TYR A 100 -22.66 28.77 8.94
C TYR A 100 -23.09 30.22 8.73
N LEU A 101 -22.14 31.11 8.42
CA LEU A 101 -22.43 32.51 8.17
C LEU A 101 -23.27 32.68 6.91
N ASN A 102 -22.99 31.92 5.85
CA ASN A 102 -23.79 31.94 4.63
C ASN A 102 -25.24 31.55 4.91
N ASP A 103 -25.45 30.45 5.63
CA ASP A 103 -26.80 29.94 5.91
C ASP A 103 -27.56 30.83 6.90
N TYR A 104 -26.87 31.41 7.88
CA TYR A 104 -27.45 32.42 8.77
C TYR A 104 -27.85 33.69 7.99
N GLY A 105 -27.00 34.16 7.07
CA GLY A 105 -27.30 35.30 6.21
C GLY A 105 -28.47 35.04 5.27
N ASN A 106 -28.56 33.84 4.68
CA ASN A 106 -29.67 33.41 3.84
C ASN A 106 -30.98 33.27 4.62
N PHE A 107 -30.93 32.75 5.83
CA PHE A 107 -32.06 32.67 6.74
C PHE A 107 -32.64 34.07 7.04
N LEU A 108 -31.79 35.06 7.32
CA LEU A 108 -32.21 36.45 7.54
C LEU A 108 -32.82 37.13 6.30
N LEU A 109 -32.53 36.61 5.11
CA LEU A 109 -33.12 37.06 3.85
C LEU A 109 -34.49 36.44 3.56
N GLY A 110 -34.88 35.40 4.30
CA GLY A 110 -36.11 34.64 4.08
C GLY A 110 -36.00 33.60 2.95
N ASN A 111 -34.78 33.19 2.57
CA ASN A 111 -34.58 32.08 1.65
C ASN A 111 -34.78 30.75 2.41
N ASN A 112 -35.73 29.92 1.93
CA ASN A 112 -36.15 28.65 2.53
C ASN A 112 -35.13 27.50 2.39
N LYS A 113 -33.83 27.74 2.63
CA LYS A 113 -32.88 26.66 2.93
C LYS A 113 -32.72 26.63 4.44
N GLY A 114 -33.32 25.64 5.08
CA GLY A 114 -33.33 25.49 6.53
C GLY A 114 -31.92 25.54 7.11
N TYR A 115 -31.77 26.25 8.23
CA TYR A 115 -30.51 26.38 8.94
C TYR A 115 -30.09 25.03 9.55
N SER A 116 -28.99 24.46 9.07
CA SER A 116 -28.37 23.29 9.69
C SER A 116 -27.55 23.69 10.92
N SER A 117 -27.58 22.88 11.98
CA SER A 117 -26.79 23.20 13.19
C SER A 117 -25.29 23.00 12.93
N PHE A 118 -24.43 23.67 13.71
CA PHE A 118 -22.97 23.51 13.65
C PHE A 118 -22.50 22.03 13.68
N LYS A 119 -23.20 21.18 14.45
CA LYS A 119 -22.95 19.73 14.57
C LYS A 119 -23.19 18.98 13.26
N GLU A 120 -24.03 19.50 12.37
CA GLU A 120 -24.37 18.90 11.09
C GLU A 120 -23.30 19.18 10.03
N TYR A 121 -22.72 20.39 10.03
CA TYR A 121 -21.56 20.70 9.20
C TYR A 121 -20.32 19.88 9.60
N LYS A 122 -20.13 19.64 10.90
CA LYS A 122 -19.11 18.71 11.39
C LYS A 122 -19.25 17.32 10.75
N ARG A 123 -20.45 16.74 10.83
CA ARG A 123 -20.75 15.43 10.23
C ARG A 123 -20.64 15.41 8.71
N LYS A 124 -20.90 16.53 8.03
CA LYS A 124 -20.76 16.64 6.57
C LYS A 124 -19.28 16.65 6.16
N TYR A 125 -18.45 17.39 6.90
CA TYR A 125 -17.01 17.45 6.65
C TYR A 125 -16.30 16.13 6.97
N GLU A 126 -16.66 15.48 8.08
CA GLU A 126 -16.12 14.16 8.46
C GLU A 126 -16.42 13.10 7.40
N ARG A 127 -17.68 13.00 6.93
CA ARG A 127 -18.06 12.09 5.83
C ARG A 127 -17.27 12.36 4.54
N ALA A 128 -17.11 13.62 4.17
CA ALA A 128 -16.34 13.98 2.98
C ALA A 128 -14.86 13.58 3.09
N GLN A 129 -14.27 13.63 4.30
CA GLN A 129 -12.92 13.15 4.53
C GLN A 129 -12.83 11.62 4.50
N GLU A 130 -13.78 10.92 5.10
CA GLU A 130 -13.84 9.44 5.11
C GLU A 130 -13.97 8.89 3.69
N GLU A 131 -14.87 9.43 2.88
CA GLU A 131 -15.05 9.03 1.48
C GLU A 131 -13.79 9.27 0.61
N GLN A 132 -13.01 10.31 0.91
CA GLN A 132 -11.74 10.54 0.21
C GLN A 132 -10.69 9.50 0.63
N TYR A 133 -10.61 9.20 1.92
CA TYR A 133 -9.67 8.23 2.45
C TYR A 133 -9.97 6.79 1.97
N GLU A 134 -11.24 6.41 1.88
CA GLU A 134 -11.66 5.13 1.32
C GLU A 134 -11.30 4.98 -0.15
N ARG A 135 -11.61 5.99 -0.98
CA ARG A 135 -11.21 6.01 -2.39
C ARG A 135 -9.70 5.91 -2.57
N GLU A 136 -8.93 6.62 -1.76
CA GLU A 136 -7.47 6.55 -1.83
C GLU A 136 -6.93 5.16 -1.41
N ARG A 137 -7.58 4.47 -0.46
CA ARG A 137 -7.24 3.09 -0.09
C ARG A 137 -7.56 2.10 -1.21
N GLU A 138 -8.74 2.21 -1.82
CA GLU A 138 -9.12 1.37 -2.95
C GLU A 138 -8.20 1.59 -4.16
N GLU A 139 -7.85 2.84 -4.47
CA GLU A 139 -6.91 3.17 -5.53
C GLU A 139 -5.52 2.59 -5.25
N ARG A 140 -5.01 2.70 -4.01
CA ARG A 140 -3.73 2.09 -3.63
C ARG A 140 -3.76 0.57 -3.82
N GLN A 141 -4.81 -0.09 -3.36
CA GLN A 141 -4.96 -1.54 -3.54
C GLN A 141 -5.01 -1.94 -5.00
N ARG A 142 -5.71 -1.19 -5.85
CA ARG A 142 -5.73 -1.42 -7.30
C ARG A 142 -4.36 -1.23 -7.94
N ARG A 143 -3.67 -0.12 -7.64
CA ARG A 143 -2.32 0.13 -8.17
C ARG A 143 -1.33 -0.93 -7.74
N GLU A 144 -1.38 -1.37 -6.49
CA GLU A 144 -0.55 -2.46 -5.98
C GLU A 144 -0.85 -3.79 -6.70
N GLN A 145 -2.13 -4.09 -6.95
CA GLN A 145 -2.52 -5.27 -7.73
C GLN A 145 -2.03 -5.19 -9.17
N GLU A 146 -2.21 -4.06 -9.85
CA GLU A 146 -1.78 -3.84 -11.23
C GLU A 146 -0.26 -3.86 -11.38
N GLU A 147 0.48 -3.24 -10.45
CA GLU A 147 1.94 -3.31 -10.41
C GLU A 147 2.43 -4.73 -10.14
N TRP A 148 1.78 -5.43 -9.22
CA TRP A 148 2.09 -6.84 -8.94
C TRP A 148 1.85 -7.71 -10.16
N GLU A 149 0.73 -7.56 -10.85
CA GLU A 149 0.42 -8.30 -12.08
C GLU A 149 1.41 -8.00 -13.20
N ARG A 150 1.80 -6.72 -13.38
CA ARG A 150 2.83 -6.34 -14.36
C ARG A 150 4.19 -6.95 -14.03
N ARG A 151 4.63 -6.86 -12.78
CA ARG A 151 5.89 -7.46 -12.31
C ARG A 151 5.87 -8.97 -12.48
N PHE A 152 4.75 -9.61 -12.14
CA PHE A 152 4.58 -11.05 -12.29
C PHE A 152 4.62 -11.47 -13.76
N LYS A 153 3.96 -10.73 -14.65
CA LYS A 153 3.99 -11.00 -16.10
C LYS A 153 5.40 -10.83 -16.67
N ALA A 154 6.09 -9.73 -16.35
CA ALA A 154 7.46 -9.49 -16.80
C ALA A 154 8.44 -10.54 -16.25
N PHE A 155 8.26 -10.95 -14.99
CA PHE A 155 9.01 -12.03 -14.36
C PHE A 155 8.77 -13.37 -15.09
N ASN A 156 7.52 -13.72 -15.35
CA ASN A 156 7.16 -14.95 -16.05
C ASN A 156 7.69 -14.97 -17.49
N GLU A 157 7.67 -13.83 -18.17
CA GLU A 157 8.21 -13.66 -19.53
C GLU A 157 9.74 -13.72 -19.56
N TYR A 158 10.42 -13.15 -18.56
CA TYR A 158 11.86 -13.25 -18.41
C TYR A 158 12.31 -14.70 -18.17
N PHE A 159 11.63 -15.42 -17.28
CA PHE A 159 11.93 -16.82 -17.01
C PHE A 159 11.53 -17.76 -18.15
N SER A 160 10.44 -17.49 -18.87
CA SER A 160 10.06 -18.30 -20.03
C SER A 160 11.00 -18.10 -21.23
N ASN A 161 11.49 -16.88 -21.47
CA ASN A 161 12.52 -16.61 -22.49
C ASN A 161 13.91 -17.11 -22.09
N GLN A 162 14.29 -17.02 -20.81
CA GLN A 162 15.57 -17.55 -20.31
C GLN A 162 15.54 -19.09 -20.13
N GLY A 163 14.35 -19.69 -20.12
CA GLY A 163 14.11 -21.13 -20.18
C GLY A 163 14.53 -21.81 -21.50
N GLY A 164 14.91 -21.03 -22.52
CA GLY A 164 15.51 -21.55 -23.76
C GLY A 164 16.92 -22.15 -23.61
N TYR A 165 17.57 -21.99 -22.45
CA TYR A 165 18.89 -22.58 -22.16
C TYR A 165 18.88 -23.63 -21.03
N TYR A 166 17.70 -23.94 -20.49
CA TYR A 166 17.48 -25.01 -19.52
C TYR A 166 16.28 -25.90 -19.88
N GLY A 167 15.97 -25.97 -21.19
CA GLY A 167 15.12 -27.01 -21.78
C GLY A 167 15.86 -28.35 -21.80
N GLY A 168 16.09 -28.92 -20.63
CA GLY A 168 16.94 -30.10 -20.46
C GLY A 168 16.77 -30.75 -19.09
N TYR A 169 15.53 -30.91 -18.63
CA TYR A 169 15.25 -31.95 -17.63
C TYR A 169 14.18 -32.91 -18.16
N GLN A 170 14.70 -33.78 -19.02
CA GLN A 170 14.25 -35.15 -19.16
C GLN A 170 14.10 -35.78 -17.76
N GLY A 171 12.92 -36.35 -17.52
CA GLY A 171 12.53 -37.18 -16.37
C GLY A 171 13.49 -37.29 -15.19
N TYR A 172 13.11 -36.66 -14.07
CA TYR A 172 13.63 -37.09 -12.78
C TYR A 172 12.93 -38.38 -12.37
N GLN A 173 13.58 -39.50 -12.68
CA GLN A 173 13.44 -40.75 -11.94
C GLN A 173 13.66 -40.45 -10.45
N GLY A 174 12.60 -40.58 -9.66
CA GLY A 174 12.73 -40.72 -8.22
C GLY A 174 13.29 -42.10 -7.89
N TYR A 175 14.48 -42.12 -7.27
CA TYR A 175 15.05 -43.32 -6.67
C TYR A 175 14.30 -43.68 -5.38
N GLY A 176 13.86 -44.94 -5.30
CA GLY A 176 13.55 -45.63 -4.06
C GLY A 176 12.08 -46.01 -3.87
N TYR A 177 11.64 -47.12 -4.45
CA TYR A 177 11.17 -48.29 -3.68
C TYR A 177 10.96 -49.48 -4.63
N GLN A 178 11.50 -50.61 -4.22
CA GLN A 178 11.58 -51.86 -4.95
C GLN A 178 10.35 -52.71 -4.62
N ASN A 179 9.38 -52.87 -5.53
CA ASN A 179 8.64 -54.15 -5.69
C ASN A 179 7.62 -54.15 -6.83
N ALA A 180 7.63 -55.28 -7.55
CA ALA A 180 6.53 -55.98 -8.21
C ALA A 180 5.69 -55.25 -9.28
N GLY A 181 5.56 -55.89 -10.43
CA GLY A 181 4.94 -55.34 -11.64
C GLY A 181 3.48 -54.93 -11.45
N THR A 182 3.14 -53.76 -11.98
CA THR A 182 1.77 -53.28 -12.07
C THR A 182 1.59 -52.48 -13.36
N THR A 183 0.49 -52.77 -14.04
CA THR A 183 -0.11 -52.04 -15.16
C THR A 183 0.04 -50.52 -15.01
N TYR A 184 0.57 -49.87 -16.05
CA TYR A 184 0.64 -48.41 -16.15
C TYR A 184 -0.79 -47.85 -16.22
N ASP A 185 -1.24 -47.23 -15.13
CA ASP A 185 -2.54 -46.54 -15.06
C ASP A 185 -2.33 -45.02 -15.09
N PRO A 186 -2.60 -44.36 -16.23
CA PRO A 186 -2.46 -42.91 -16.40
C PRO A 186 -3.25 -42.06 -15.39
N TYR A 187 -4.29 -42.61 -14.76
CA TYR A 187 -5.11 -41.90 -13.78
C TYR A 187 -4.38 -41.73 -12.44
N SER A 188 -3.65 -42.75 -12.01
CA SER A 188 -2.87 -42.73 -10.76
C SER A 188 -1.72 -41.71 -10.81
N ASP A 189 -1.08 -41.55 -11.97
CA ASP A 189 0.02 -40.61 -12.19
C ASP A 189 -0.41 -39.14 -12.05
N PHE A 190 -1.55 -38.78 -12.64
CA PHE A 190 -2.11 -37.43 -12.52
C PHE A 190 -2.45 -37.07 -11.07
N LYS A 191 -3.10 -38.00 -10.35
CA LYS A 191 -3.46 -37.82 -8.94
C LYS A 191 -2.23 -37.57 -8.07
N ASN A 192 -1.19 -38.39 -8.23
CA ASN A 192 0.06 -38.26 -7.49
C ASN A 192 0.77 -36.93 -7.78
N LYS A 193 0.78 -36.48 -9.04
CA LYS A 193 1.35 -35.17 -9.42
C LYS A 193 0.58 -34.01 -8.80
N PHE A 194 -0.75 -34.09 -8.77
CA PHE A 194 -1.59 -33.07 -8.13
C PHE A 194 -1.35 -32.97 -6.63
N GLU A 195 -1.35 -34.10 -5.92
CA GLU A 195 -1.08 -34.13 -4.49
C GLU A 195 0.33 -33.65 -4.15
N ASN A 196 1.33 -33.99 -4.99
CA ASN A 196 2.69 -33.50 -4.81
C ASN A 196 2.80 -31.98 -5.03
N ALA A 197 2.15 -31.45 -6.07
CA ALA A 197 2.11 -30.00 -6.30
C ALA A 197 1.44 -29.25 -5.15
N CYS A 198 0.37 -29.81 -4.56
CA CYS A 198 -0.26 -29.27 -3.36
C CYS A 198 0.71 -29.24 -2.17
N ARG A 199 1.48 -30.33 -1.98
CA ARG A 199 2.46 -30.45 -0.90
C ARG A 199 3.61 -29.45 -1.04
N VAL A 200 4.13 -29.27 -2.25
CA VAL A 200 5.19 -28.30 -2.57
C VAL A 200 4.72 -26.87 -2.28
N LEU A 201 3.44 -26.56 -2.55
CA LEU A 201 2.83 -25.28 -2.17
C LEU A 201 2.36 -25.22 -0.70
N GLU A 202 2.81 -26.16 0.13
CA GLU A 202 2.53 -26.24 1.57
C GLU A 202 1.01 -26.29 1.90
N PHE A 203 0.19 -26.88 1.03
CA PHE A 203 -1.23 -27.12 1.32
C PHE A 203 -1.44 -28.37 2.18
N ASN A 204 -2.23 -28.22 3.24
CA ASN A 204 -2.62 -29.31 4.14
C ASN A 204 -3.87 -30.07 3.64
N THR A 205 -4.52 -29.58 2.59
CA THR A 205 -5.74 -30.13 2.01
C THR A 205 -5.63 -30.17 0.48
N TYR A 206 -6.35 -31.10 -0.15
CA TYR A 206 -6.44 -31.20 -1.62
C TYR A 206 -7.72 -30.59 -2.19
N ASP A 207 -8.63 -30.14 -1.33
CA ASP A 207 -9.77 -29.31 -1.71
C ASP A 207 -9.31 -27.85 -1.71
N ILE A 208 -8.85 -27.40 -2.87
CA ILE A 208 -8.22 -26.09 -3.06
C ILE A 208 -8.85 -25.40 -4.26
N ASP A 209 -8.98 -24.07 -4.15
CA ASP A 209 -9.38 -23.20 -5.26
C ASP A 209 -8.15 -22.51 -5.87
N PHE A 210 -8.22 -22.16 -7.15
CA PHE A 210 -7.14 -21.49 -7.86
C PHE A 210 -6.76 -20.14 -7.23
N TYR A 211 -7.71 -19.47 -6.57
CA TYR A 211 -7.40 -18.29 -5.76
C TYR A 211 -6.45 -18.61 -4.60
N GLN A 212 -6.67 -19.72 -3.88
CA GLN A 212 -5.82 -20.15 -2.77
C GLN A 212 -4.44 -20.55 -3.28
N VAL A 213 -4.36 -21.26 -4.41
CA VAL A 213 -3.11 -21.62 -5.10
C VAL A 213 -2.29 -20.38 -5.41
N LYS A 214 -2.90 -19.36 -6.03
CA LYS A 214 -2.24 -18.06 -6.29
C LYS A 214 -1.76 -17.38 -5.01
N LEU A 215 -2.54 -17.43 -3.93
CA LEU A 215 -2.19 -16.77 -2.67
C LEU A 215 -0.99 -17.44 -1.99
N GLN A 216 -0.95 -18.78 -1.93
CA GLN A 216 0.17 -19.51 -1.33
C GLN A 216 1.43 -19.41 -2.17
N TYR A 217 1.30 -19.53 -3.49
CA TYR A 217 2.40 -19.30 -4.41
C TYR A 217 3.04 -17.93 -4.19
N ARG A 218 2.26 -16.85 -4.06
CA ARG A 218 2.78 -15.50 -3.76
C ARG A 218 3.59 -15.44 -2.47
N LYS A 219 3.14 -16.13 -1.41
CA LYS A 219 3.83 -16.16 -0.12
C LYS A 219 5.17 -16.89 -0.22
N LEU A 220 5.18 -18.06 -0.86
CA LEU A 220 6.37 -18.89 -1.02
C LEU A 220 7.36 -18.27 -2.00
N ALA A 221 6.88 -17.68 -3.10
CA ALA A 221 7.71 -16.98 -4.06
C ALA A 221 8.45 -15.78 -3.43
N LYS A 222 7.80 -15.03 -2.52
CA LYS A 222 8.45 -13.96 -1.77
C LYS A 222 9.49 -14.49 -0.77
N LYS A 223 9.23 -15.65 -0.16
CA LYS A 223 10.10 -16.27 0.85
C LYS A 223 11.38 -16.86 0.22
N TYR A 224 11.25 -17.48 -0.94
CA TYR A 224 12.34 -18.21 -1.59
C TYR A 224 12.88 -17.49 -2.84
N HIS A 225 12.58 -16.20 -3.03
CA HIS A 225 13.06 -15.44 -4.18
C HIS A 225 14.60 -15.39 -4.21
N PRO A 226 15.26 -15.70 -5.34
CA PRO A 226 16.72 -15.77 -5.43
C PRO A 226 17.42 -14.41 -5.20
N ASP A 227 16.77 -13.29 -5.51
CA ASP A 227 17.32 -11.96 -5.16
C ASP A 227 17.31 -11.67 -3.66
N LEU A 228 16.36 -12.23 -2.91
CA LEU A 228 16.21 -12.00 -1.47
C LEU A 228 17.07 -12.98 -0.66
N ASN A 229 17.24 -14.21 -1.16
CA ASN A 229 18.05 -15.26 -0.55
C ASN A 229 18.97 -15.89 -1.60
N ARG A 230 20.28 -15.64 -1.47
CA ARG A 230 21.31 -16.00 -2.48
C ARG A 230 21.89 -17.42 -2.31
N ASP A 231 21.23 -18.29 -1.56
CA ASP A 231 21.69 -19.66 -1.35
C ASP A 231 21.26 -20.61 -2.48
N ARG A 232 22.06 -21.65 -2.76
CA ARG A 232 21.76 -22.63 -3.82
C ARG A 232 20.47 -23.42 -3.55
N ASP A 233 20.19 -23.77 -2.29
CA ASP A 233 18.98 -24.48 -1.87
C ASP A 233 17.68 -23.68 -2.12
N THR A 234 17.78 -22.35 -2.11
CA THR A 234 16.63 -21.46 -2.41
C THR A 234 16.23 -21.46 -3.87
N THR A 235 17.18 -21.69 -4.78
CA THR A 235 16.89 -21.71 -6.22
C THR A 235 16.15 -22.98 -6.62
N GLU A 236 16.56 -24.13 -6.10
CA GLU A 236 15.92 -25.43 -6.36
C GLU A 236 14.49 -25.45 -5.79
N LYS A 237 14.29 -25.05 -4.53
CA LYS A 237 12.96 -24.95 -3.93
C LYS A 237 12.03 -24.00 -4.68
N PHE A 238 12.57 -22.86 -5.14
CA PHE A 238 11.78 -21.90 -5.89
C PHE A 238 11.35 -22.44 -7.27
N GLN A 239 12.19 -23.24 -7.93
CA GLN A 239 11.84 -23.95 -9.16
C GLN A 239 10.72 -24.96 -8.91
N GLU A 240 10.81 -25.76 -7.84
CA GLU A 240 9.74 -26.70 -7.45
C GLU A 240 8.41 -25.98 -7.21
N ILE A 241 8.43 -24.84 -6.51
CA ILE A 241 7.26 -24.00 -6.25
C ILE A 241 6.63 -23.48 -7.56
N ASN A 242 7.45 -23.05 -8.53
CA ASN A 242 6.95 -22.61 -9.83
C ASN A 242 6.32 -23.75 -10.62
N SER A 243 6.98 -24.90 -10.72
CA SER A 243 6.44 -26.08 -11.42
C SER A 243 5.13 -26.58 -10.80
N ALA A 244 5.03 -26.55 -9.47
CA ALA A 244 3.79 -26.90 -8.77
C ALA A 244 2.66 -25.91 -9.10
N PHE A 245 2.95 -24.60 -9.16
CA PHE A 245 1.98 -23.58 -9.52
C PHE A 245 1.51 -23.68 -10.98
N GLU A 246 2.41 -23.91 -11.92
CA GLU A 246 2.09 -24.11 -13.34
C GLU A 246 1.21 -25.35 -13.56
N PHE A 247 1.43 -26.41 -12.78
CA PHE A 247 0.61 -27.61 -12.82
C PHE A 247 -0.78 -27.41 -12.21
N LEU A 248 -0.92 -26.62 -11.14
CA LEU A 248 -2.17 -26.39 -10.41
C LEU A 248 -3.06 -25.33 -11.08
N THR A 249 -3.45 -25.57 -12.33
CA THR A 249 -4.39 -24.74 -13.10
C THR A 249 -5.84 -24.98 -12.67
N GLU A 250 -6.74 -24.04 -12.99
CA GLU A 250 -8.19 -24.22 -12.78
C GLU A 250 -8.72 -25.52 -13.42
N GLU A 251 -8.18 -25.91 -14.58
CA GLU A 251 -8.55 -27.12 -15.29
C GLU A 251 -8.10 -28.38 -14.53
N ASN A 252 -6.85 -28.42 -14.05
CA ASN A 252 -6.32 -29.56 -13.32
C ASN A 252 -6.99 -29.73 -11.95
N ILE A 253 -7.32 -28.62 -11.27
CA ILE A 253 -8.10 -28.63 -10.03
C ILE A 253 -9.50 -29.20 -10.27
N LYS A 254 -10.19 -28.74 -11.32
CA LYS A 254 -11.52 -29.28 -11.70
C LYS A 254 -11.43 -30.77 -12.03
N ARG A 255 -10.42 -31.17 -12.79
CA ARG A 255 -10.17 -32.57 -13.18
C ARG A 255 -9.92 -33.45 -11.95
N TYR A 256 -9.10 -33.01 -11.00
CA TYR A 256 -8.86 -33.74 -9.75
C TYR A 256 -10.13 -33.89 -8.91
N ASN A 257 -10.92 -32.81 -8.79
CA ASN A 257 -12.20 -32.83 -8.07
C ASN A 257 -13.24 -33.76 -8.70
N GLN A 258 -13.21 -33.94 -10.02
CA GLN A 258 -14.06 -34.89 -10.73
C GLN A 258 -13.64 -36.34 -10.48
N MET A 259 -12.34 -36.61 -10.29
CA MET A 259 -11.83 -37.96 -9.97
C MET A 259 -12.10 -38.41 -8.53
N LYS A 260 -12.40 -37.46 -7.62
CA LYS A 260 -12.73 -37.74 -6.22
C LYS A 260 -14.19 -38.24 -6.05
N ARG A 261 -15.03 -38.04 -7.06
CA ARG A 261 -16.44 -38.49 -7.08
C ARG A 261 -16.54 -39.92 -7.61
#